data_AF-A0A7J4SYH7-F1
#
_entry.id   AF-A0A7J4SYH7-F1
#
_cell.length_a   1.000
_cell.length_b   1.000
_cell.length_c   1.000
_cell.angle_alpha   90.00
_cell.angle_beta   90.00
_cell.angle_gamma   90.00
#
_symmetry.space_group_name_H-M   'P 1'
#
loop_
_entity.id
_entity.type
_entity.pdbx_description
1 polymer ?
#
loop_
_entity_poly.entity_id
_entity_poly.type
_entity_poly.pdbx_seq_one_letter_code
_entity_poly.pdbx_strand_id
1 'polypeptide(L)'
;KIDKNDLVETEVINEITPELLQSDNWKNAEFRAFDVTLESTTPRTGRSHPMQALIERIRHIFLEMGFSELVEDYVQSAGWNMDALFIPQDHPAREMQDTFYLDNPKSLELPEDLMETWSAIHRSG
;
A
#
# COMPACT_ATOMS: atom_id res chain seq x y z
N LYS A 1 39.35 18.34 44.23
CA LYS A 1 40.07 17.32 43.44
C LYS A 1 39.66 15.98 44.02
N ILE A 2 39.01 15.11 43.25
CA ILE A 2 38.75 13.73 43.69
C ILE A 2 40.11 13.03 43.69
N ASP A 3 40.46 12.39 44.80
CA ASP A 3 41.71 11.63 44.91
C ASP A 3 41.56 10.33 44.11
N LYS A 4 42.55 9.99 43.29
CA LYS A 4 42.48 8.80 42.42
C LYS A 4 42.45 7.50 43.23
N ASN A 5 42.91 7.53 44.47
CA ASN A 5 42.90 6.38 45.37
C ASN A 5 41.52 6.04 45.95
N ASP A 6 40.51 6.93 45.81
CA ASP A 6 39.14 6.71 46.32
C ASP A 6 38.18 6.14 45.26
N LEU A 7 38.67 5.82 44.06
CA LEU A 7 37.84 5.24 42.99
C LEU A 7 37.89 3.71 43.04
N VAL A 8 36.72 3.07 43.15
CA VAL A 8 36.55 1.62 43.05
C VAL A 8 36.05 1.30 41.65
N GLU A 9 36.78 0.44 40.94
CA GLU A 9 36.36 -0.09 39.65
C GLU A 9 35.40 -1.26 39.87
N THR A 10 34.19 -1.17 39.31
CA THR A 10 33.18 -2.23 39.38
C THR A 10 32.88 -2.70 37.96
N GLU A 11 33.11 -3.98 37.69
CA GLU A 11 32.72 -4.62 36.43
C GLU A 11 31.23 -4.96 36.47
N VAL A 12 30.46 -4.42 35.52
CA VAL A 12 29.03 -4.67 35.39
C VAL A 12 28.76 -5.39 34.06
N ILE A 13 28.08 -6.53 34.12
CA ILE A 13 27.75 -7.35 32.94
C ILE A 13 26.51 -6.80 32.24
N ASN A 14 26.59 -6.61 30.92
CA ASN A 14 25.47 -6.15 30.08
C ASN A 14 24.66 -7.30 29.48
N GLU A 15 25.32 -8.37 29.05
CA GLU A 15 24.69 -9.50 28.37
C GLU A 15 25.20 -10.82 28.94
N ILE A 16 24.31 -11.81 29.04
CA ILE A 16 24.68 -13.16 29.46
C ILE A 16 25.30 -13.88 28.27
N THR A 17 26.57 -14.24 28.38
CA THR A 17 27.28 -15.00 27.35
C THR A 17 27.31 -16.50 27.67
N PRO A 18 27.44 -17.38 26.65
CA PRO A 18 27.58 -18.83 26.88
C PRO A 18 28.75 -19.19 27.80
N GLU A 19 29.87 -18.45 27.71
CA GLU A 19 31.08 -18.67 28.51
C GLU A 19 30.83 -18.36 29.99
N LEU A 20 30.06 -17.30 30.27
CA LEU A 20 29.69 -16.90 31.63
C LEU A 20 28.76 -17.95 32.28
N LEU A 21 27.87 -18.56 31.49
CA LEU A 21 27.00 -19.64 31.94
C LEU A 21 27.78 -20.92 32.23
N GLN A 22 28.78 -21.24 31.42
CA GLN A 22 29.61 -22.44 31.60
C GLN A 22 30.57 -22.35 32.80
N SER A 23 31.05 -21.15 33.13
CA SER A 23 32.01 -20.95 34.23
C SER A 23 31.35 -20.71 35.59
N ASP A 24 30.02 -20.71 35.69
CA ASP A 24 29.24 -20.40 36.90
C ASP A 24 29.47 -18.99 37.50
N ASN A 25 30.29 -18.15 36.83
CA ASN A 25 30.63 -16.80 37.29
C ASN A 25 29.44 -15.84 37.30
N TRP A 26 28.37 -16.15 36.55
CA TRP A 26 27.14 -15.35 36.54
C TRP A 26 26.46 -15.26 37.92
N LYS A 27 26.69 -16.22 38.83
CA LYS A 27 26.06 -16.26 40.17
C LYS A 27 26.49 -15.11 41.07
N ASN A 28 27.71 -14.60 40.88
CA ASN A 28 28.30 -13.54 41.70
C ASN A 28 28.52 -12.24 40.91
N ALA A 29 28.02 -12.17 39.68
CA ALA A 29 28.18 -11.00 38.82
C ALA A 29 27.15 -9.91 39.14
N GLU A 30 27.57 -8.64 39.07
CA GLU A 30 26.64 -7.52 39.04
C GLU A 30 26.16 -7.28 37.60
N PHE A 31 24.84 -7.26 37.42
CA PHE A 31 24.21 -7.02 36.12
C PHE A 31 23.70 -5.59 36.02
N ARG A 32 23.84 -5.00 34.84
CA ARG A 32 23.18 -3.74 34.54
C ARG A 32 21.66 -3.94 34.57
N ALA A 33 20.95 -3.09 35.29
CA ALA A 33 19.49 -3.10 35.29
C ALA A 33 18.95 -2.89 33.88
N PHE A 34 18.02 -3.75 33.46
CA PHE A 34 17.38 -3.64 32.15
C PHE A 34 16.45 -2.41 32.13
N ASP A 35 16.73 -1.48 31.23
CA ASP A 35 15.92 -0.27 31.05
C ASP A 35 14.74 -0.56 30.11
N VAL A 36 13.56 -0.72 30.70
CA VAL A 36 12.31 -0.99 29.98
C VAL A 36 11.80 0.20 29.15
N THR A 37 12.42 1.38 29.29
CA THR A 37 12.05 2.59 28.54
C THR A 37 12.81 2.71 27.22
N LEU A 38 13.86 1.90 27.02
CA LEU A 38 14.64 1.91 25.79
C LEU A 38 13.85 1.31 24.62
N GLU A 39 14.07 1.88 23.43
CA GLU A 39 13.54 1.32 22.20
C GLU A 39 14.10 -0.08 21.97
N SER A 40 13.20 -1.04 21.80
CA SER A 40 13.57 -2.40 21.41
C SER A 40 13.76 -2.47 19.89
N THR A 41 14.70 -3.33 19.46
CA THR A 41 14.83 -3.63 18.04
C THR A 41 13.57 -4.35 17.56
N THR A 42 12.79 -3.69 16.71
CA THR A 42 11.63 -4.34 16.08
C THR A 42 12.14 -5.30 15.00
N PRO A 43 11.69 -6.57 14.98
CA PRO A 43 12.08 -7.51 13.93
C PRO A 43 11.67 -6.96 12.55
N ARG A 44 12.57 -7.08 11.58
CA ARG A 44 12.27 -6.68 10.20
C ARG A 44 11.29 -7.67 9.59
N THR A 45 10.09 -7.20 9.26
CA THR A 45 9.05 -7.97 8.57
C THR A 45 8.62 -7.30 7.27
N GLY A 46 7.99 -8.06 6.38
CA GLY A 46 7.34 -7.52 5.19
C GLY A 46 6.15 -6.64 5.56
N ARG A 47 5.94 -5.56 4.81
CA ARG A 47 4.78 -4.67 4.98
C ARG A 47 4.04 -4.55 3.66
N SER A 48 2.71 -4.53 3.72
CA SER A 48 1.88 -4.23 2.56
C SER A 48 2.13 -2.80 2.09
N HIS A 49 2.07 -2.57 0.78
CA HIS A 49 2.10 -1.21 0.24
C HIS A 49 0.89 -0.43 0.78
N PRO A 50 1.06 0.80 1.32
CA PRO A 50 -0.03 1.55 1.94
C PRO A 50 -1.27 1.72 1.04
N MET A 51 -1.06 1.96 -0.25
CA MET A 51 -2.17 2.07 -1.21
C MET A 51 -2.95 0.77 -1.39
N GLN A 52 -2.29 -0.39 -1.40
CA GLN A 52 -2.97 -1.68 -1.53
C GLN A 52 -3.81 -1.96 -0.27
N ALA A 53 -3.27 -1.69 0.91
CA ALA A 53 -4.02 -1.83 2.16
C ALA A 53 -5.28 -0.95 2.19
N LEU A 54 -5.21 0.27 1.61
CA LEU A 54 -6.36 1.15 1.49
C LEU A 54 -7.38 0.62 0.47
N ILE A 55 -6.93 0.16 -0.70
CA ILE A 55 -7.79 -0.43 -1.73
C ILE A 55 -8.56 -1.63 -1.17
N GLU A 56 -7.88 -2.56 -0.50
CA GLU A 56 -8.53 -3.72 0.11
C GLU A 56 -9.54 -3.29 1.18
N ARG A 57 -9.21 -2.30 2.01
CA ARG A 57 -10.16 -1.78 3.01
C ARG A 57 -11.43 -1.24 2.36
N ILE A 58 -11.31 -0.44 1.30
CA ILE A 58 -12.47 0.10 0.59
C ILE A 58 -13.28 -1.04 -0.04
N ARG A 59 -12.61 -1.99 -0.69
CA ARG A 59 -13.22 -3.17 -1.28
C ARG A 59 -14.04 -3.96 -0.25
N HIS A 60 -13.49 -4.21 0.94
CA HIS A 60 -14.19 -4.89 2.02
C HIS A 60 -15.49 -4.17 2.43
N ILE A 61 -15.46 -2.84 2.54
CA ILE A 61 -16.65 -2.05 2.88
C ILE A 61 -17.76 -2.25 1.84
N PHE A 62 -17.43 -2.22 0.55
CA PHE A 62 -18.42 -2.46 -0.51
C PHE A 62 -19.00 -3.88 -0.49
N LEU A 63 -18.14 -4.88 -0.27
CA LEU A 63 -18.57 -6.28 -0.17
C LEU A 63 -19.48 -6.50 1.06
N GLU A 64 -19.18 -5.88 2.20
CA GLU A 64 -20.01 -5.94 3.41
C GLU A 64 -21.39 -5.29 3.22
N MET A 65 -21.48 -4.28 2.35
CA MET A 65 -22.76 -3.67 1.95
C MET A 65 -23.55 -4.53 0.95
N GLY A 66 -23.01 -5.67 0.50
CA GLY A 66 -23.65 -6.57 -0.46
C GLY A 66 -23.44 -6.21 -1.92
N PHE A 67 -22.50 -5.31 -2.23
CA PHE A 67 -22.10 -5.05 -3.61
C PHE A 67 -21.25 -6.21 -4.15
N SER A 68 -21.28 -6.40 -5.47
CA SER A 68 -20.42 -7.32 -6.20
C SER A 68 -19.31 -6.56 -6.91
N GLU A 69 -18.10 -7.14 -6.92
CA GLU A 69 -16.95 -6.56 -7.60
C GLU A 69 -17.04 -6.81 -9.12
N LEU A 70 -16.77 -5.77 -9.90
CA LEU A 70 -16.63 -5.83 -11.35
C LEU A 70 -15.15 -5.63 -11.69
N VAL A 71 -14.60 -6.51 -12.52
CA VAL A 71 -13.23 -6.42 -13.02
C VAL A 71 -13.30 -6.29 -14.54
N GLU A 72 -12.67 -5.25 -15.05
CA GLU A 72 -12.58 -4.98 -16.49
C GLU A 72 -11.15 -4.70 -16.91
N ASP A 73 -10.94 -4.70 -18.23
CA ASP A 73 -9.66 -4.37 -18.83
C ASP A 73 -9.34 -2.88 -18.71
N TYR A 74 -8.04 -2.58 -18.70
CA TYR A 74 -7.54 -1.20 -18.65
C TYR A 74 -7.88 -0.38 -19.90
N VAL A 75 -8.05 -1.06 -21.04
CA VAL A 75 -8.35 -0.42 -22.33
C VAL A 75 -9.85 -0.53 -22.57
N GLN A 76 -10.47 0.61 -22.80
CA GLN A 76 -11.90 0.71 -23.06
C GLN A 76 -12.16 1.46 -24.35
N SER A 77 -13.24 1.10 -25.04
CA SER A 77 -13.67 1.83 -26.23
C SER A 77 -14.19 3.21 -25.81
N ALA A 78 -14.04 4.20 -26.70
CA ALA A 78 -14.64 5.52 -26.48
C ALA A 78 -16.19 5.45 -26.40
N GLY A 79 -16.78 4.41 -27.00
CA GLY A 79 -18.20 4.09 -26.87
C GLY A 79 -18.59 3.83 -25.42
N TRP A 80 -17.94 2.87 -24.75
CA TRP A 80 -18.26 2.54 -23.37
C TRP A 80 -17.83 3.61 -22.36
N ASN A 81 -16.63 4.17 -22.55
CA ASN A 81 -16.07 5.12 -21.58
C ASN A 81 -16.71 6.52 -21.64
N MET A 82 -17.38 6.86 -22.76
CA MET A 82 -17.93 8.20 -22.97
C MET A 82 -19.37 8.18 -23.52
N ASP A 83 -19.59 7.55 -24.67
CA ASP A 83 -20.87 7.67 -25.40
C ASP A 83 -22.02 7.04 -24.62
N ALA A 84 -21.79 5.87 -24.02
CA ALA A 84 -22.73 5.15 -23.17
C ALA A 84 -23.09 5.92 -21.89
N LEU A 85 -22.18 6.78 -21.42
CA LEU A 85 -22.39 7.67 -20.26
C LEU A 85 -23.00 9.02 -20.66
N PHE A 86 -23.45 9.14 -21.90
CA PHE A 86 -24.06 10.35 -22.47
C PHE A 86 -23.13 11.57 -22.46
N ILE A 87 -21.82 11.35 -22.61
CA ILE A 87 -20.83 12.43 -22.75
C ILE A 87 -20.80 12.90 -24.22
N PRO A 88 -20.96 14.21 -24.52
CA PRO A 88 -20.95 14.74 -25.89
C PRO A 88 -19.62 14.51 -26.62
N GLN A 89 -19.68 14.46 -27.95
CA GLN A 89 -18.49 14.21 -28.78
C GLN A 89 -17.45 15.32 -28.71
N ASP A 90 -17.88 16.55 -28.50
CA ASP A 90 -17.08 17.78 -28.39
C ASP A 90 -16.66 18.09 -26.94
N HIS A 91 -16.90 17.17 -26.00
CA HIS A 91 -16.55 17.37 -24.61
C HIS A 91 -15.01 17.41 -24.43
N PRO A 92 -14.46 18.40 -23.70
CA PRO A 92 -13.01 18.59 -23.57
C PRO A 92 -12.28 17.37 -22.99
N ALA A 93 -12.93 16.61 -22.11
CA ALA A 93 -12.34 15.38 -21.57
C ALA A 93 -12.01 14.32 -22.64
N ARG A 94 -12.53 14.44 -23.87
CA ARG A 94 -12.22 13.53 -25.00
C ARG A 94 -11.00 13.98 -25.80
N GLU A 95 -10.41 15.11 -25.48
CA GLU A 95 -9.22 15.62 -26.15
C GLU A 95 -7.97 14.80 -25.77
N MET A 96 -6.97 14.79 -26.65
CA MET A 96 -5.74 13.97 -26.47
C MET A 96 -4.89 14.41 -25.27
N GLN A 97 -5.08 15.64 -24.79
CA GLN A 97 -4.36 16.18 -23.63
C GLN A 97 -4.87 15.58 -22.32
N ASP A 98 -6.15 15.18 -22.27
CA ASP A 98 -6.81 14.67 -21.07
C ASP A 98 -6.99 13.14 -21.12
N THR A 99 -7.19 12.57 -22.31
CA THR A 99 -7.42 11.13 -22.49
C THR A 99 -6.33 10.48 -23.34
N PHE A 100 -5.76 9.38 -22.83
CA PHE A 100 -4.84 8.55 -23.59
C PHE A 100 -5.60 7.69 -24.60
N TYR A 101 -5.47 8.03 -25.88
CA TYR A 101 -5.90 7.18 -26.98
C TYR A 101 -4.78 6.25 -27.42
N LEU A 102 -5.15 5.05 -27.85
CA LEU A 102 -4.20 4.06 -28.32
C LEU A 102 -3.97 4.20 -29.83
N ASP A 103 -2.72 4.03 -30.24
CA ASP A 103 -2.37 3.89 -31.66
C ASP A 103 -2.58 2.45 -32.15
N ASN A 104 -2.37 1.46 -31.27
CA ASN A 104 -2.60 0.05 -31.56
C ASN A 104 -3.14 -0.71 -30.33
N PRO A 105 -4.35 -1.30 -30.37
CA PRO A 105 -5.32 -1.21 -31.46
C PRO A 105 -5.92 0.21 -31.55
N LYS A 106 -6.11 0.72 -32.77
CA LYS A 106 -6.70 2.05 -33.01
C LYS A 106 -8.21 2.07 -32.78
N SER A 107 -8.88 0.93 -32.95
CA SER A 107 -10.33 0.79 -32.78
C SER A 107 -10.65 -0.58 -32.19
N LEU A 108 -11.74 -0.64 -31.44
CA LEU A 108 -12.32 -1.88 -30.92
C LEU A 108 -13.68 -2.10 -31.58
N GLU A 109 -14.02 -3.36 -31.82
CA GLU A 109 -15.34 -3.73 -32.35
C GLU A 109 -16.40 -3.55 -31.25
N LEU A 110 -17.53 -2.95 -31.62
CA LEU A 110 -18.68 -2.77 -30.76
C LEU A 110 -19.94 -3.28 -31.45
N PRO A 111 -20.93 -3.78 -30.69
CA PRO A 111 -22.22 -4.15 -31.25
C PRO A 111 -22.88 -2.98 -31.99
N GLU A 112 -23.35 -3.24 -33.22
CA GLU A 112 -23.93 -2.22 -34.10
C GLU A 112 -25.22 -1.61 -33.53
N ASP A 113 -26.03 -2.43 -32.87
CA ASP A 113 -27.27 -2.04 -32.19
C ASP A 113 -27.02 -0.99 -31.08
N LEU A 114 -25.96 -1.16 -30.29
CA LEU A 114 -25.58 -0.19 -29.27
C LEU A 114 -25.11 1.13 -29.89
N MET A 115 -24.30 1.06 -30.95
CA MET A 115 -23.83 2.26 -31.64
C MET A 115 -24.98 3.07 -32.26
N GLU A 116 -25.94 2.40 -32.89
CA GLU A 116 -27.14 3.04 -33.42
C GLU A 116 -27.96 3.69 -32.31
N THR A 117 -28.15 2.98 -31.19
CA THR A 117 -28.91 3.48 -30.03
C THR A 117 -28.25 4.73 -29.44
N TRP A 118 -26.95 4.68 -29.15
CA TRP A 118 -26.24 5.83 -28.60
C TRP A 118 -26.25 7.00 -29.60
N SER A 119 -26.01 6.75 -30.88
CA SER A 119 -26.04 7.81 -31.90
C SER A 119 -27.40 8.50 -32.00
N ALA A 120 -28.49 7.74 -31.92
CA ALA A 120 -29.84 8.28 -31.95
C ALA A 120 -30.10 9.18 -30.73
N ILE A 121 -29.82 8.68 -29.51
CA ILE A 121 -30.05 9.44 -28.27
C ILE A 121 -29.23 10.75 -28.27
N HIS A 122 -27.96 10.70 -28.69
CA HIS A 122 -27.09 11.89 -28.75
C HIS A 122 -27.54 12.94 -29.79
N ARG A 123 -28.22 12.53 -30.86
CA ARG A 123 -28.62 13.44 -31.95
C ARG A 123 -30.03 13.99 -31.79
N SER A 124 -30.97 13.18 -31.33
CA SER A 124 -32.40 13.52 -31.34
C SER A 124 -33.08 13.48 -29.98
N GLY A 125 -32.45 12.91 -28.94
CA GLY A 125 -33.08 12.70 -27.64
C GLY A 125 -34.04 11.53 -27.62
#